data_AF-A0A0K2RQC8-F1
#
_entry.id   AF-A0A0K2RQC8-F1
#
_cell.length_a   1.000
_cell.length_b   1.000
_cell.length_c   1.000
_cell.angle_alpha   90.00
_cell.angle_beta   90.00
_cell.angle_gamma   90.00
#
_symmetry.space_group_name_H-M   'P 1'
#
loop_
_entity.id
_entity.type
_entity.pdbx_description
1 polymer ?
#
loop_
_entity_poly.entity_id
_entity_poly.type
_entity_poly.pdbx_seq_one_letter_code
_entity_poly.pdbx_strand_id
1 'polypeptide(L)'
;MGRAYASALTGHSERALDCTLRAADTAGDPNAVVAAMTTEFGALPAVAQGRTVQLNISGAQAWAVAQWAVANAKDLSVTQVDVAGATWNRQDHKGWQDSAAASGSVTITVSAPKT
;
A
#
# COMPACT_ATOMS: atom_id res chain seq x y z
N MET A 1 -11.85 21.25 -1.77
CA MET A 1 -10.61 20.44 -1.82
C MET A 1 -10.59 19.30 -0.79
N GLY A 2 -11.02 19.50 0.46
CA GLY A 2 -10.99 18.43 1.48
C GLY A 2 -11.76 17.14 1.15
N ARG A 3 -12.90 17.24 0.43
CA ARG A 3 -13.71 16.07 0.04
C ARG A 3 -12.97 15.10 -0.90
N ALA A 4 -12.19 15.61 -1.84
CA ALA A 4 -11.45 14.77 -2.79
C ALA A 4 -10.36 13.98 -2.08
N TYR A 5 -9.63 14.64 -1.17
CA TYR A 5 -8.61 14.00 -0.35
C TYR A 5 -9.19 12.95 0.60
N ALA A 6 -10.30 13.26 1.26
CA ALA A 6 -11.00 12.30 2.11
C ALA A 6 -11.48 11.07 1.30
N SER A 7 -12.04 11.29 0.11
CA SER A 7 -12.50 10.21 -0.79
C SER A 7 -11.38 9.26 -1.21
N ALA A 8 -10.17 9.80 -1.46
CA ALA A 8 -8.98 9.00 -1.75
C ALA A 8 -8.58 8.13 -0.55
N LEU A 9 -8.45 8.73 0.64
CA LEU A 9 -8.04 8.01 1.84
C LEU A 9 -9.06 7.00 2.36
N THR A 10 -10.36 7.19 2.09
CA THR A 10 -11.39 6.19 2.40
C THR A 10 -11.64 5.20 1.25
N GLY A 11 -10.82 5.24 0.20
CA GLY A 11 -10.85 4.30 -0.92
C GLY A 11 -12.06 4.40 -1.84
N HIS A 12 -12.84 5.48 -1.76
CA HIS A 12 -13.95 5.74 -2.69
C HIS A 12 -13.49 6.29 -4.04
N SER A 13 -12.27 6.83 -4.08
CA SER A 13 -11.60 7.21 -5.32
C SER A 13 -10.39 6.31 -5.52
N GLU A 14 -10.56 5.29 -6.36
CA GLU A 14 -9.50 4.36 -6.70
C GLU A 14 -8.34 5.09 -7.39
N ARG A 15 -7.10 4.64 -7.14
CA ARG A 15 -5.88 5.19 -7.77
C ARG A 15 -5.67 6.70 -7.60
N ALA A 16 -6.31 7.32 -6.61
CA ALA A 16 -6.33 8.78 -6.48
C ALA A 16 -5.10 9.37 -5.75
N LEU A 17 -4.47 8.59 -4.87
CA LEU A 17 -3.27 9.00 -4.14
C LEU A 17 -2.03 8.35 -4.74
N ASP A 18 -1.05 9.17 -5.13
CA ASP A 18 0.27 8.77 -5.55
C ASP A 18 1.34 9.48 -4.68
N CYS A 19 2.52 8.88 -4.58
CA CYS A 19 3.68 9.46 -3.91
C CYS A 19 4.93 9.28 -4.77
N THR A 20 5.58 10.36 -5.18
CA THR A 20 6.88 10.29 -5.86
C THR A 20 8.00 10.36 -4.81
N LEU A 21 8.67 9.23 -4.58
CA LEU A 21 9.74 9.10 -3.58
C LEU A 21 10.99 8.53 -4.23
N ARG A 22 12.17 8.99 -3.83
CA ARG A 22 13.44 8.30 -4.14
C ARG A 22 13.42 6.84 -3.69
N ALA A 23 14.33 6.02 -4.20
CA ALA A 23 14.52 4.64 -3.75
C ALA A 23 14.60 4.51 -2.22
N ALA A 24 14.10 3.41 -1.68
CA ALA A 24 14.18 3.09 -0.26
C ALA A 24 15.64 2.80 0.14
N ASP A 25 16.09 3.39 1.25
CA ASP A 25 17.48 3.23 1.71
C ASP A 25 17.65 2.24 2.85
N THR A 26 16.57 1.94 3.54
CA THR A 26 16.47 1.07 4.70
C THR A 26 15.68 -0.16 4.33
N ALA A 27 15.96 -1.29 4.99
CA ALA A 27 15.09 -2.46 4.93
C ALA A 27 13.75 -2.12 5.60
N GLY A 28 12.64 -2.57 5.02
CA GLY A 28 11.34 -2.49 5.68
C GLY A 28 11.05 -3.75 6.50
N ASP A 29 10.16 -3.60 7.48
CA ASP A 29 9.63 -4.69 8.30
C ASP A 29 8.12 -4.85 8.04
N PRO A 30 7.67 -5.97 7.44
CA PRO A 30 6.25 -6.24 7.24
C PRO A 30 5.44 -6.27 8.54
N ASN A 31 6.03 -6.64 9.68
CA ASN A 31 5.31 -6.62 10.95
C ASN A 31 5.07 -5.18 11.44
N ALA A 32 6.01 -4.27 11.19
CA ALA A 32 5.80 -2.84 11.43
C ALA A 32 4.67 -2.27 10.56
N VAL A 33 4.54 -2.73 9.31
CA VAL A 33 3.40 -2.38 8.44
C VAL A 33 2.09 -2.87 9.04
N VAL A 34 2.01 -4.12 9.48
CA VAL A 34 0.81 -4.67 10.13
C VAL A 34 0.46 -3.93 11.41
N ALA A 35 1.45 -3.60 12.24
CA ALA A 35 1.25 -2.86 13.48
C ALA A 35 0.69 -1.44 13.21
N ALA A 36 1.32 -0.69 12.29
CA ALA A 36 0.86 0.64 11.90
C ALA A 36 -0.54 0.59 11.28
N MET A 37 -0.81 -0.40 10.43
CA MET A 37 -2.13 -0.61 9.84
C MET A 37 -3.20 -0.87 10.91
N THR A 38 -2.86 -1.67 11.93
CA THR A 38 -3.77 -1.98 13.04
C THR A 38 -4.11 -0.74 13.87
N THR A 39 -3.16 0.18 14.03
CA THR A 39 -3.41 1.47 14.70
C THR A 39 -4.43 2.32 13.94
N GLU A 40 -4.38 2.31 12.61
CA GLU A 40 -5.21 3.20 11.77
C GLU A 40 -6.58 2.60 11.41
N PHE A 41 -6.64 1.29 11.12
CA PHE A 41 -7.85 0.62 10.64
C PHE A 41 -8.45 -0.37 11.64
N GLY A 42 -7.79 -0.60 12.77
CA GLY A 42 -8.10 -1.72 13.66
C GLY A 42 -7.62 -3.06 13.11
N ALA A 43 -8.04 -4.16 13.74
CA ALA A 43 -7.62 -5.50 13.34
C ALA A 43 -8.20 -5.89 11.97
N LEU A 44 -7.33 -5.99 10.97
CA LEU A 44 -7.62 -6.54 9.65
C LEU A 44 -6.98 -7.93 9.49
N PRO A 45 -7.48 -8.80 8.59
CA PRO A 45 -6.91 -10.13 8.34
C PRO A 45 -5.61 -10.02 7.53
N ALA A 46 -4.62 -9.32 8.07
CA ALA A 46 -3.32 -9.08 7.47
C ALA A 46 -2.34 -10.18 7.86
N VAL A 47 -1.63 -10.74 6.88
CA VAL A 47 -0.62 -11.77 7.08
C VAL A 47 0.70 -11.28 6.54
N ALA A 48 1.69 -11.16 7.42
CA ALA A 48 3.07 -10.83 7.04
C ALA A 48 3.83 -12.12 6.65
N GLN A 49 4.42 -12.13 5.45
CA GLN A 49 5.24 -13.24 4.96
C GLN A 49 6.47 -12.71 4.21
N GLY A 50 7.67 -13.03 4.69
CA GLY A 50 8.90 -12.56 4.05
C GLY A 50 9.01 -11.04 4.04
N ARG A 51 8.81 -10.41 2.88
CA ARG A 51 8.81 -8.94 2.68
C ARG A 51 7.44 -8.38 2.29
N THR A 52 6.40 -9.19 2.42
CA THR A 52 5.05 -8.80 1.99
C THR A 52 4.07 -8.85 3.14
N VAL A 53 3.07 -7.99 3.07
CA VAL A 53 1.84 -8.08 3.85
C VAL A 53 0.70 -8.34 2.88
N GLN A 54 -0.05 -9.42 3.09
CA GLN A 54 -1.20 -9.78 2.28
C GLN A 54 -2.49 -9.64 3.09
N LEU A 55 -3.52 -9.06 2.47
CA LEU A 55 -4.86 -8.95 3.03
C LEU A 55 -5.88 -9.51 2.04
N ASN A 56 -6.84 -10.27 2.53
CA ASN A 56 -7.97 -10.76 1.74
C ASN A 56 -9.19 -9.86 1.95
N ILE A 57 -9.13 -8.66 1.37
CA ILE A 57 -10.16 -7.62 1.43
C ILE A 57 -10.39 -7.04 0.03
N SER A 58 -11.56 -6.45 -0.21
CA SER A 58 -11.94 -5.91 -1.52
C SER A 58 -12.65 -4.55 -1.41
N GLY A 59 -12.96 -3.95 -2.56
CA GLY A 59 -13.73 -2.71 -2.65
C GLY A 59 -13.04 -1.50 -2.01
N ALA A 60 -13.83 -0.58 -1.47
CA ALA A 60 -13.32 0.68 -0.90
C ALA A 60 -12.34 0.45 0.27
N GLN A 61 -12.54 -0.60 1.08
CA GLN A 61 -11.62 -0.90 2.18
C GLN A 61 -10.23 -1.33 1.65
N ALA A 62 -10.18 -2.13 0.58
CA ALA A 62 -8.93 -2.50 -0.07
C ALA A 62 -8.20 -1.26 -0.61
N TRP A 63 -8.92 -0.35 -1.26
CA TRP A 63 -8.35 0.90 -1.77
C TRP A 63 -7.92 1.88 -0.68
N ALA A 64 -8.63 1.93 0.44
CA ALA A 64 -8.23 2.73 1.60
C ALA A 64 -6.90 2.25 2.18
N VAL A 65 -6.75 0.93 2.38
CA VAL A 65 -5.49 0.31 2.85
C VAL A 65 -4.37 0.53 1.84
N ALA A 66 -4.64 0.34 0.55
CA ALA A 66 -3.64 0.52 -0.50
C ALA A 66 -3.13 1.97 -0.58
N GLN A 67 -4.02 2.95 -0.56
CA GLN A 67 -3.65 4.37 -0.61
C GLN A 67 -2.98 4.83 0.68
N TRP A 68 -3.40 4.31 1.84
CA TRP A 68 -2.68 4.51 3.10
C TRP A 68 -1.25 3.97 3.03
N ALA A 69 -1.04 2.78 2.46
CA ALA A 69 0.30 2.19 2.32
C ALA A 69 1.20 3.05 1.43
N VAL A 70 0.67 3.60 0.33
CA VAL A 70 1.39 4.56 -0.53
C VAL A 70 1.72 5.84 0.24
N ALA A 71 0.77 6.40 0.99
CA ALA A 71 0.98 7.62 1.79
C ALA A 71 2.06 7.44 2.87
N ASN A 72 2.20 6.23 3.43
CA ASN A 72 3.19 5.89 4.46
C ASN A 72 4.46 5.23 3.88
N ALA A 73 4.62 5.21 2.55
CA ALA A 73 5.66 4.41 1.90
C ALA A 73 7.09 4.81 2.27
N LYS A 74 7.30 6.08 2.65
CA LYS A 74 8.60 6.56 3.12
C LYS A 74 8.97 5.92 4.47
N ASP A 75 8.08 6.04 5.45
CA ASP A 75 8.36 5.66 6.83
C ASP A 75 8.33 4.14 7.03
N LEU A 76 7.48 3.44 6.27
CA LEU A 76 7.37 1.99 6.29
C LEU A 76 8.24 1.28 5.25
N SER A 77 9.05 2.04 4.49
CA SER A 77 9.90 1.50 3.42
C SER A 77 9.13 0.64 2.40
N VAL A 78 7.86 1.00 2.11
CA VAL A 78 7.05 0.35 1.08
C VAL A 78 7.63 0.69 -0.30
N THR A 79 7.70 -0.33 -1.14
CA THR A 79 8.23 -0.23 -2.52
C THR A 79 7.19 -0.58 -3.58
N GLN A 80 6.19 -1.40 -3.24
CA GLN A 80 5.13 -1.76 -4.16
C GLN A 80 3.82 -2.01 -3.39
N VAL A 81 2.69 -1.63 -4.00
CA VAL A 81 1.34 -1.93 -3.52
C VAL A 81 0.51 -2.44 -4.68
N ASP A 82 -0.08 -3.62 -4.53
CA ASP A 82 -0.92 -4.26 -5.54
C ASP A 82 -2.36 -4.41 -5.02
N VAL A 83 -3.35 -4.00 -5.80
CA VAL A 83 -4.78 -4.07 -5.46
C VAL A 83 -5.64 -3.99 -6.72
N ALA A 84 -6.66 -4.85 -6.85
CA ALA A 84 -7.73 -4.68 -7.86
C ALA A 84 -7.28 -4.33 -9.29
N GLY A 85 -6.37 -5.13 -9.84
CA GLY A 85 -5.83 -4.94 -11.19
C GLY A 85 -4.91 -3.74 -11.32
N ALA A 86 -4.44 -3.16 -10.22
CA ALA A 86 -3.56 -2.01 -10.17
C ALA A 86 -2.30 -2.30 -9.36
N THR A 87 -1.19 -1.68 -9.76
CA THR A 87 0.05 -1.69 -9.00
C THR A 87 0.57 -0.26 -8.89
N TRP A 88 1.03 0.10 -7.70
CA TRP A 88 1.86 1.27 -7.49
C TRP A 88 3.28 0.78 -7.21
N ASN A 89 4.26 1.26 -7.99
CA ASN A 89 5.65 0.94 -7.78
C ASN A 89 6.47 2.21 -7.55
N ARG A 90 7.16 2.25 -6.42
CA ARG A 90 7.96 3.40 -5.98
C ARG A 90 9.05 3.79 -6.98
N GLN A 91 9.68 2.82 -7.65
CA GLN A 91 10.81 3.05 -8.56
C GLN A 91 10.37 3.54 -9.94
N ASP A 92 9.15 3.21 -10.36
CA ASP A 92 8.68 3.56 -11.69
C ASP A 92 8.33 5.04 -11.82
N HIS A 93 7.94 5.68 -10.70
CA HIS A 93 7.49 7.09 -10.66
C HIS A 93 6.34 7.40 -11.65
N LYS A 94 5.52 6.40 -11.96
CA LYS A 94 4.37 6.50 -12.90
C LYS A 94 3.01 6.49 -12.20
N GLY A 95 2.99 6.55 -10.87
CA GLY A 95 1.78 6.34 -10.09
C GLY A 95 1.20 4.94 -10.28
N TRP A 96 -0.13 4.83 -10.20
CA TRP A 96 -0.85 3.58 -10.37
C TRP A 96 -0.86 3.13 -11.84
N GLN A 97 -0.43 1.90 -12.08
CA GLN A 97 -0.42 1.24 -13.39
C GLN A 97 -1.34 0.03 -13.38
N ASP A 98 -1.83 -0.37 -14.55
CA ASP A 98 -2.57 -1.62 -14.70
C ASP A 98 -1.67 -2.83 -14.45
N SER A 99 -2.20 -3.86 -13.82
CA SER A 99 -1.48 -5.09 -13.47
C SER A 99 -2.42 -6.29 -13.38
N ALA A 100 -1.84 -7.47 -13.15
CA ALA A 100 -2.59 -8.70 -12.89
C ALA A 100 -2.93 -8.90 -11.40
N ALA A 101 -2.89 -7.84 -10.57
CA ALA A 101 -3.23 -7.92 -9.16
C ALA A 101 -4.68 -8.38 -8.94
N ALA A 102 -4.91 -9.31 -8.01
CA ALA A 102 -6.24 -9.85 -7.75
C ALA A 102 -7.17 -8.81 -7.08
N SER A 103 -8.43 -8.75 -7.50
CA SER A 103 -9.43 -7.81 -6.95
C SER A 103 -9.95 -8.16 -5.55
N GLY A 104 -9.63 -9.34 -5.05
CA GLY A 104 -9.99 -9.79 -3.70
C GLY A 104 -8.87 -9.68 -2.68
N SER A 105 -7.75 -9.01 -3.02
CA SER A 105 -6.61 -8.91 -2.12
C SER A 105 -5.84 -7.61 -2.26
N VAL A 106 -5.17 -7.21 -1.18
CA VAL A 106 -4.13 -6.18 -1.18
C VAL A 106 -2.80 -6.84 -0.84
N THR A 107 -1.77 -6.53 -1.61
CA THR A 107 -0.38 -6.94 -1.31
C THR A 107 0.48 -5.71 -1.16
N ILE A 108 1.17 -5.58 -0.03
CA ILE A 108 2.12 -4.50 0.26
C ILE A 108 3.50 -5.12 0.33
N THR A 109 4.43 -4.65 -0.49
CA THR A 109 5.82 -5.12 -0.50
C THR A 109 6.74 -4.04 0.06
N VAL A 110 7.59 -4.43 1.01
CA VAL A 110 8.64 -3.55 1.56
C VAL A 110 10.01 -3.83 0.95
N SER A 111 10.89 -2.84 1.07
CA SER A 111 12.26 -2.90 0.59
C SER A 111 13.04 -4.06 1.22
N ALA A 112 13.93 -4.65 0.42
CA ALA A 112 14.86 -5.65 0.92
C ALA A 112 16.00 -4.99 1.71
N PRO A 113 16.68 -5.74 2.59
CA PRO A 113 17.95 -5.32 3.16
C PRO A 113 18.97 -4.99 2.08
N LYS A 114 19.74 -3.91 2.27
CA LYS A 114 20.94 -3.67 1.46
C LYS A 114 21.97 -4.76 1.81
N THR A 115 22.53 -5.39 0.79
CA THR A 115 23.65 -6.33 0.93
C THR A 115 24.97 -5.59 0.99
#